data_AF-A0A2R6M5F4-F1
#
_entry.id   AF-A0A2R6M5F4-F1
#
_cell.length_a   1.000
_cell.length_b   1.000
_cell.length_c   1.000
_cell.angle_alpha   90.00
_cell.angle_beta   90.00
_cell.angle_gamma   90.00
#
_symmetry.space_group_name_H-M   'P 1'
#
loop_
_entity.id
_entity.type
_entity.pdbx_description
1 polymer ?
#
loop_
_entity_poly.entity_id
_entity_poly.type
_entity_poly.pdbx_seq_one_letter_code
_entity_poly.pdbx_strand_id
1 'polypeptide(L)'
;MADASSEYDVVIVGGGVAGLTASVYTARHDFETLVLDAGGSLLRRNAHLENVPGFPAGVNSRLFLDMLANQADRAGCERREAEVERVRERRDGPNSGDGDADTDRDAGGFAVETADGEEVRTRYVVAATKNETAYLESVESVGFVERGKTFVDTDERGRTGVEGLYAAGRLAEKPHQTVVAAGHGAEVAVTLLEDDDRPFYHDWVAPEGYFTGRGRDLPPGCEEIDEDERRERERESMEVMREYFAEPHPEKPEQHPSVTED
;
A
#
# COMPACT_ATOMS: atom_id res chain seq x y z
N MET A 1 0.77 -31.80 -5.23
CA MET A 1 -0.01 -31.42 -4.03
C MET A 1 -0.13 -29.90 -4.10
N ALA A 2 -1.21 -29.43 -4.72
CA ALA A 2 -1.51 -28.01 -4.87
C ALA A 2 -2.55 -27.69 -3.80
N ASP A 3 -2.07 -27.23 -2.64
CA ASP A 3 -2.90 -26.56 -1.65
C ASP A 3 -1.98 -25.75 -0.73
N ALA A 4 -1.73 -24.50 -1.13
CA ALA A 4 -1.13 -23.47 -0.30
C ALA A 4 -1.58 -22.11 -0.88
N SER A 5 -2.89 -21.92 -1.03
CA SER A 5 -3.39 -20.57 -1.28
C SER A 5 -3.18 -19.77 0.01
N SER A 6 -2.37 -18.73 -0.06
CA SER A 6 -2.19 -17.80 1.04
C SER A 6 -3.37 -16.80 1.02
N GLU A 7 -3.90 -16.51 2.20
CA GLU A 7 -5.05 -15.61 2.39
C GLU A 7 -4.57 -14.35 3.09
N TYR A 8 -4.98 -13.19 2.58
CA TYR A 8 -4.64 -11.86 3.10
C TYR A 8 -5.88 -10.99 3.12
N ASP A 9 -6.00 -10.10 4.10
CA ASP A 9 -7.08 -9.10 4.10
C ASP A 9 -6.95 -8.17 2.89
N VAL A 10 -5.72 -7.70 2.60
CA VAL A 10 -5.45 -6.73 1.53
C VAL A 10 -4.25 -7.16 0.69
N VAL A 11 -4.43 -7.23 -0.63
CA VAL A 11 -3.33 -7.34 -1.60
C VAL A 11 -3.15 -6.03 -2.37
N ILE A 12 -1.94 -5.50 -2.35
CA ILE A 12 -1.55 -4.28 -3.05
C ILE A 12 -0.67 -4.67 -4.24
N VAL A 13 -1.12 -4.30 -5.44
CA VAL A 13 -0.39 -4.59 -6.69
C VAL A 13 0.46 -3.38 -7.06
N GLY A 14 1.77 -3.47 -6.80
CA GLY A 14 2.79 -2.46 -7.10
C GLY A 14 3.42 -1.84 -5.85
N GLY A 15 4.73 -2.05 -5.69
CA GLY A 15 5.57 -1.51 -4.60
C GLY A 15 6.14 -0.11 -4.88
N GLY A 16 5.38 0.70 -5.62
CA GLY A 16 5.69 2.12 -5.80
C GLY A 16 5.27 2.96 -4.59
N VAL A 17 5.47 4.28 -4.67
CA VAL A 17 5.15 5.21 -3.58
C VAL A 17 3.71 5.10 -3.11
N ALA A 18 2.74 5.00 -4.03
CA ALA A 18 1.33 4.89 -3.68
C ALA A 18 1.03 3.57 -2.95
N GLY A 19 1.50 2.44 -3.48
CA GLY A 19 1.25 1.12 -2.88
C GLY A 19 1.96 0.95 -1.54
N LEU A 20 3.23 1.35 -1.43
CA LEU A 20 3.96 1.33 -0.15
C LEU A 20 3.29 2.24 0.89
N THR A 21 2.82 3.42 0.50
CA THR A 21 2.10 4.29 1.43
C THR A 21 0.78 3.66 1.87
N ALA A 22 -0.01 3.11 0.94
CA ALA A 22 -1.25 2.41 1.27
C ALA A 22 -1.01 1.24 2.24
N SER A 23 0.07 0.49 2.02
CA SER A 23 0.42 -0.69 2.83
C SER A 23 0.72 -0.35 4.29
N VAL A 24 1.35 0.80 4.55
CA VAL A 24 1.60 1.26 5.92
C VAL A 24 0.29 1.51 6.65
N TYR A 25 -0.70 2.09 5.97
CA TYR A 25 -1.99 2.40 6.57
C TYR A 25 -2.79 1.12 6.83
N THR A 26 -2.89 0.22 5.87
CA THR A 26 -3.65 -1.04 6.06
C THR A 26 -3.00 -1.92 7.13
N ALA A 27 -1.68 -2.11 7.10
CA ALA A 27 -0.97 -2.95 8.07
C ALA A 27 -1.05 -2.39 9.50
N ARG A 28 -0.98 -1.06 9.68
CA ARG A 28 -1.16 -0.43 11.01
C ARG A 28 -2.57 -0.60 11.60
N HIS A 29 -3.54 -1.01 10.79
CA HIS A 29 -4.90 -1.33 11.22
C HIS A 29 -5.15 -2.83 11.28
N ASP A 30 -4.06 -3.59 11.52
CA ASP A 30 -4.04 -5.04 11.76
C ASP A 30 -4.61 -5.87 10.60
N PHE A 31 -4.61 -5.32 9.37
CA PHE A 31 -4.86 -6.13 8.19
C PHE A 31 -3.61 -6.93 7.81
N GLU A 32 -3.80 -8.23 7.52
CA GLU A 32 -2.82 -9.04 6.82
C GLU A 32 -2.64 -8.46 5.42
N THR A 33 -1.61 -7.61 5.28
CA THR A 33 -1.35 -6.83 4.07
C THR A 33 -0.17 -7.43 3.30
N LEU A 34 -0.39 -7.72 2.02
CA LEU A 34 0.66 -8.16 1.09
C LEU A 34 0.86 -7.12 -0.01
N VAL A 35 2.11 -6.73 -0.27
CA VAL A 35 2.51 -5.99 -1.48
C VAL A 35 3.18 -6.96 -2.45
N LEU A 36 2.64 -7.07 -3.67
CA LEU A 36 3.25 -7.76 -4.80
C LEU A 36 3.89 -6.71 -5.72
N ASP A 37 5.22 -6.74 -5.85
CA ASP A 37 5.97 -5.74 -6.63
C ASP A 37 6.94 -6.38 -7.63
N ALA A 38 6.89 -5.97 -8.89
CA ALA A 38 7.83 -6.41 -9.93
C ALA A 38 9.10 -5.55 -10.00
N GLY A 39 9.38 -4.71 -8.99
CA GLY A 39 10.56 -3.83 -8.92
C GLY A 39 10.55 -2.63 -9.88
N GLY A 40 9.53 -2.49 -10.73
CA GLY A 40 9.47 -1.52 -11.83
C GLY A 40 9.14 -0.07 -11.47
N SER A 41 9.29 0.35 -10.21
CA SER A 41 8.97 1.71 -9.77
C SER A 41 9.74 2.77 -10.56
N LEU A 42 9.03 3.71 -11.19
CA LEU A 42 9.66 4.79 -11.96
C LEU A 42 10.61 5.66 -11.13
N LEU A 43 10.38 5.71 -9.83
CA LEU A 43 11.18 6.54 -8.94
C LEU A 43 12.63 6.03 -8.88
N ARG A 44 12.89 4.74 -9.12
CA ARG A 44 14.25 4.17 -9.22
C ARG A 44 15.07 4.79 -10.35
N ARG A 45 14.44 5.27 -11.43
CA ARG A 45 15.11 5.88 -12.59
C ARG A 45 15.52 7.34 -12.36
N ASN A 46 14.96 8.00 -11.35
CA ASN A 46 15.21 9.42 -11.11
C ASN A 46 16.51 9.64 -10.34
N ALA A 47 17.24 10.69 -10.70
CA ALA A 47 18.53 11.01 -10.08
C ALA A 47 18.40 11.47 -8.62
N HIS A 48 17.47 12.39 -8.33
CA HIS A 48 17.29 13.03 -7.03
C HIS A 48 15.88 13.62 -6.90
N LEU A 49 15.32 13.65 -5.69
CA LEU A 49 13.99 14.20 -5.40
C LEU A 49 14.13 15.48 -4.58
N GLU A 50 13.73 16.62 -5.15
CA GLU A 50 13.88 17.93 -4.50
C GLU A 50 12.58 18.46 -3.86
N ASN A 51 11.43 17.84 -4.15
CA ASN A 51 10.11 18.34 -3.79
C ASN A 51 9.33 17.40 -2.85
N VAL A 52 10.03 16.66 -1.99
CA VAL A 52 9.43 15.84 -0.93
C VAL A 52 9.57 16.55 0.42
N PRO A 53 8.46 16.95 1.08
CA PRO A 53 8.49 17.55 2.41
C PRO A 53 9.27 16.69 3.42
N GLY A 54 10.03 17.34 4.30
CA GLY A 54 10.91 16.66 5.24
C GLY A 54 12.34 16.47 4.75
N PHE A 55 12.60 16.60 3.44
CA PHE A 55 13.94 16.53 2.85
C PHE A 55 14.37 17.91 2.31
N PRO A 56 14.90 18.82 3.15
CA PRO A 56 15.17 20.21 2.77
C PRO A 56 16.25 20.38 1.68
N ALA A 57 17.12 19.38 1.50
CA ALA A 57 18.12 19.33 0.42
C ALA A 57 17.80 18.25 -0.62
N GLY A 58 16.55 17.78 -0.63
CA GLY A 58 16.12 16.62 -1.38
C GLY A 58 16.68 15.30 -0.83
N VAL A 59 16.34 14.22 -1.52
CA VAL A 59 16.73 12.85 -1.17
C VAL A 59 16.96 12.01 -2.42
N ASN A 60 17.87 11.06 -2.31
CA ASN A 60 18.09 10.07 -3.35
C ASN A 60 16.82 9.24 -3.59
N SER A 61 16.38 9.12 -4.84
CA SER A 61 15.10 8.50 -5.19
C SER A 61 14.98 7.02 -4.80
N ARG A 62 16.09 6.27 -4.86
CA ARG A 62 16.11 4.84 -4.48
C ARG A 62 16.08 4.71 -2.96
N LEU A 63 16.92 5.49 -2.28
CA LEU A 63 16.93 5.56 -0.81
C LEU A 63 15.53 5.90 -0.26
N PHE A 64 14.82 6.83 -0.89
CA PHE A 64 13.45 7.16 -0.48
C PHE A 64 12.48 5.97 -0.64
N LEU A 65 12.57 5.20 -1.73
CA LEU A 65 11.79 3.98 -1.87
C LEU A 65 12.16 2.94 -0.82
N ASP A 66 13.45 2.75 -0.54
CA ASP A 66 13.92 1.78 0.43
C ASP A 66 13.50 2.13 1.86
N MET A 67 13.47 3.42 2.21
CA MET A 67 12.90 3.89 3.47
C MET A 67 11.39 3.68 3.55
N LEU A 68 10.63 3.93 2.46
CA LEU A 68 9.18 3.64 2.42
C LEU A 68 8.90 2.13 2.54
N ALA A 69 9.71 1.33 1.86
CA ALA A 69 9.72 -0.11 1.92
C ALA A 69 9.92 -0.62 3.35
N ASN A 70 10.95 -0.10 4.04
CA ASN A 70 11.19 -0.43 5.44
C ASN A 70 10.07 0.06 6.36
N GLN A 71 9.47 1.21 6.08
CA GLN A 71 8.31 1.68 6.84
C GLN A 71 7.12 0.74 6.70
N ALA A 72 6.87 0.17 5.52
CA ALA A 72 5.86 -0.86 5.31
C ALA A 72 6.19 -2.14 6.09
N ASP A 73 7.44 -2.62 6.02
CA ASP A 73 7.89 -3.81 6.76
C ASP A 73 7.70 -3.62 8.28
N ARG A 74 8.09 -2.46 8.81
CA ARG A 74 7.95 -2.10 10.24
C ARG A 74 6.49 -1.93 10.67
N ALA A 75 5.59 -1.65 9.73
CA ALA A 75 4.14 -1.61 9.99
C ALA A 75 3.51 -3.02 10.04
N GLY A 76 4.24 -4.08 9.69
CA GLY A 76 3.73 -5.44 9.64
C GLY A 76 3.29 -5.90 8.25
N CYS A 77 3.55 -5.12 7.20
CA CYS A 77 3.26 -5.52 5.83
C CYS A 77 4.23 -6.61 5.36
N GLU A 78 3.71 -7.64 4.70
CA GLU A 78 4.54 -8.56 3.91
C GLU A 78 4.77 -7.99 2.51
N ARG A 79 5.98 -8.14 1.98
CA ARG A 79 6.30 -7.71 0.61
C ARG A 79 6.99 -8.84 -0.14
N ARG A 80 6.51 -9.11 -1.35
CA ARG A 80 7.08 -10.12 -2.24
C ARG A 80 7.41 -9.52 -3.60
N GLU A 81 8.55 -9.93 -4.13
CA GLU A 81 8.89 -9.63 -5.51
C GLU A 81 8.11 -10.57 -6.42
N ALA A 82 7.09 -10.05 -7.12
CA ALA A 82 6.24 -10.82 -8.00
C ALA A 82 5.55 -9.91 -9.03
N GLU A 83 5.42 -10.40 -10.26
CA GLU A 83 4.59 -9.78 -11.29
C GLU A 83 3.18 -10.37 -11.22
N VAL A 84 2.17 -9.51 -11.11
CA VAL A 84 0.75 -9.92 -11.12
C VAL A 84 0.28 -9.98 -12.57
N GLU A 85 -0.18 -11.17 -12.99
CA GLU A 85 -0.72 -11.38 -14.33
C GLU A 85 -2.24 -11.17 -14.38
N ARG A 86 -2.94 -11.47 -13.27
CA ARG A 86 -4.39 -11.43 -13.28
C ARG A 86 -5.02 -11.25 -11.90
N VAL A 87 -6.11 -10.48 -11.85
CA VAL A 87 -7.03 -10.38 -10.72
C VAL A 87 -8.41 -10.82 -11.17
N ARG A 88 -9.03 -11.73 -10.43
CA ARG A 88 -10.38 -12.25 -10.68
C ARG A 88 -11.26 -12.04 -9.46
N GLU A 89 -12.50 -11.63 -9.67
CA GLU A 89 -13.52 -11.66 -8.63
C GLU A 89 -13.80 -13.11 -8.22
N ARG A 90 -13.78 -13.37 -6.92
CA ARG A 90 -14.24 -14.62 -6.31
C ARG A 90 -15.66 -14.40 -5.81
N ARG A 91 -16.58 -15.20 -6.34
CA ARG A 91 -17.91 -15.37 -5.75
C ARG A 91 -17.85 -16.61 -4.88
N ASP A 92 -17.73 -16.43 -3.58
CA ASP A 92 -17.92 -17.54 -2.66
C ASP A 92 -19.41 -17.89 -2.69
N GLY A 93 -19.74 -19.09 -3.17
CA GLY A 93 -21.12 -19.59 -3.16
C GLY A 93 -21.58 -19.83 -1.72
N PRO A 94 -22.91 -19.89 -1.46
CA PRO A 94 -23.42 -20.12 -0.12
C PRO A 94 -22.84 -21.42 0.42
N ASN A 95 -22.05 -21.31 1.48
CA ASN A 95 -21.33 -22.44 2.05
C ASN A 95 -22.34 -23.49 2.54
N SER A 96 -22.43 -24.62 1.84
CA SER A 96 -23.09 -25.82 2.37
C SER A 96 -22.22 -26.42 3.47
N GLY A 97 -22.54 -26.13 4.73
CA GLY A 97 -21.95 -26.82 5.87
C GLY A 97 -22.21 -26.12 7.21
N ASP A 98 -23.10 -26.71 8.00
CA ASP A 98 -23.46 -26.39 9.39
C ASP A 98 -22.40 -25.67 10.24
N GLY A 99 -22.80 -24.55 10.83
CA GLY A 99 -22.48 -24.19 12.22
C GLY A 99 -21.28 -23.27 12.45
N ASP A 100 -21.50 -21.96 12.44
CA ASP A 100 -21.48 -21.10 13.63
C ASP A 100 -22.00 -19.71 13.23
N ALA A 101 -22.84 -19.11 14.06
CA ALA A 101 -23.48 -17.82 13.75
C ALA A 101 -22.59 -16.66 14.23
N ASP A 102 -21.43 -16.51 13.60
CA ASP A 102 -20.66 -15.26 13.64
C ASP A 102 -19.66 -15.26 12.46
N THR A 103 -20.03 -14.59 11.36
CA THR A 103 -19.17 -13.80 10.47
C THR A 103 -19.91 -13.56 9.15
N ASP A 104 -20.00 -12.30 8.75
CA ASP A 104 -20.37 -11.80 7.43
C ASP A 104 -19.35 -12.23 6.34
N ARG A 105 -19.07 -13.54 6.23
CA ARG A 105 -18.17 -14.15 5.23
C ARG A 105 -18.84 -14.42 3.88
N ASP A 106 -20.04 -13.85 3.66
CA ASP A 106 -20.70 -13.82 2.35
C ASP A 106 -20.22 -12.64 1.46
N ALA A 107 -19.27 -11.83 1.94
CA ALA A 107 -18.64 -10.78 1.12
C ALA A 107 -17.68 -11.42 0.10
N GLY A 108 -17.91 -11.16 -1.19
CA GLY A 108 -17.00 -11.59 -2.25
C GLY A 108 -15.57 -11.09 -2.05
N GLY A 109 -14.64 -11.63 -2.83
CA GLY A 109 -13.22 -11.26 -2.74
C GLY A 109 -12.50 -11.40 -4.07
N PHE A 110 -11.20 -11.59 -4.03
CA PHE A 110 -10.35 -11.68 -5.22
C PHE A 110 -9.38 -12.86 -5.14
N ALA A 111 -9.05 -13.38 -6.32
CA ALA A 111 -7.88 -14.22 -6.55
C ALA A 111 -6.87 -13.42 -7.38
N VAL A 112 -5.65 -13.30 -6.89
CA VAL A 112 -4.53 -12.59 -7.53
C VAL A 112 -3.51 -13.64 -7.97
N GLU A 113 -3.35 -13.78 -9.29
CA GLU A 113 -2.46 -14.74 -9.94
C GLU A 113 -1.16 -14.04 -10.35
N THR A 114 -0.03 -14.56 -9.89
CA THR A 114 1.31 -14.07 -10.22
C THR A 114 1.90 -14.84 -11.41
N ALA A 115 2.89 -14.26 -12.08
CA ALA A 115 3.51 -14.81 -13.29
C ALA A 115 4.24 -16.15 -13.07
N ASP A 116 4.63 -16.46 -11.84
CA ASP A 116 5.19 -17.75 -11.45
C ASP A 116 4.12 -18.81 -11.10
N GLY A 117 2.83 -18.46 -11.23
CA GLY A 117 1.69 -19.34 -11.06
C GLY A 117 1.22 -19.51 -9.62
N GLU A 118 1.66 -18.66 -8.68
CA GLU A 118 1.07 -18.57 -7.35
C GLU A 118 -0.30 -17.86 -7.42
N GLU A 119 -1.24 -18.31 -6.59
CA GLU A 119 -2.54 -17.66 -6.41
C GLU A 119 -2.70 -17.23 -4.95
N VAL A 120 -2.88 -15.92 -4.76
CA VAL A 120 -3.16 -15.29 -3.47
C VAL A 120 -4.63 -14.93 -3.39
N ARG A 121 -5.29 -15.29 -2.28
CA ARG A 121 -6.69 -14.93 -2.01
C ARG A 121 -6.74 -13.69 -1.13
N THR A 122 -7.70 -12.81 -1.42
CA THR A 122 -7.86 -11.61 -0.62
C THR A 122 -9.27 -11.06 -0.63
N ARG A 123 -9.61 -10.27 0.40
CA ARG A 123 -10.87 -9.51 0.44
C ARG A 123 -10.75 -8.21 -0.35
N TYR A 124 -9.60 -7.54 -0.25
CA TYR A 124 -9.38 -6.22 -0.83
C TYR A 124 -8.20 -6.21 -1.79
N VAL A 125 -8.33 -5.48 -2.90
CA VAL A 125 -7.22 -5.22 -3.83
C VAL A 125 -7.00 -3.71 -3.97
N VAL A 126 -5.75 -3.28 -3.82
CA VAL A 126 -5.33 -1.91 -4.18
C VAL A 126 -4.40 -1.98 -5.39
N ALA A 127 -4.91 -1.58 -6.55
CA ALA A 127 -4.18 -1.47 -7.80
C ALA A 127 -3.32 -0.20 -7.81
N ALA A 128 -2.01 -0.33 -7.61
CA ALA A 128 -1.08 0.80 -7.42
C ALA A 128 0.10 0.80 -8.42
N THR A 129 -0.08 0.14 -9.57
CA THR A 129 0.88 0.15 -10.68
C THR A 129 0.93 1.52 -11.36
N LYS A 130 1.87 1.71 -12.30
CA LYS A 130 2.02 2.98 -13.02
C LYS A 130 0.86 3.23 -14.00
N ASN A 131 0.80 2.40 -15.04
CA ASN A 131 -0.18 2.46 -16.12
C ASN A 131 -0.43 1.06 -16.70
N GLU A 132 -0.04 0.03 -15.94
CA GLU A 132 -0.29 -1.35 -16.31
C GLU A 132 -1.66 -1.72 -15.78
N THR A 133 -2.56 -2.12 -16.66
CA THR A 133 -3.97 -2.39 -16.37
C THR A 133 -4.40 -3.78 -16.81
N ALA A 134 -3.59 -4.50 -17.58
CA ALA A 134 -3.97 -5.77 -18.21
C ALA A 134 -4.42 -6.82 -17.18
N TYR A 135 -3.78 -6.83 -16.00
CA TYR A 135 -4.14 -7.75 -14.93
C TYR A 135 -5.55 -7.53 -14.35
N LEU A 136 -6.19 -6.40 -14.62
CA LEU A 136 -7.56 -6.10 -14.17
C LEU A 136 -8.63 -6.41 -15.24
N GLU A 137 -8.25 -6.74 -16.48
CA GLU A 137 -9.21 -6.91 -17.59
C GLU A 137 -10.24 -8.04 -17.36
N SER A 138 -9.95 -8.99 -16.47
CA SER A 138 -10.89 -10.05 -16.09
C SER A 138 -11.92 -9.66 -15.02
N VAL A 139 -11.85 -8.47 -14.47
CA VAL A 139 -12.83 -7.93 -13.51
C VAL A 139 -13.98 -7.29 -14.30
N GLU A 140 -15.20 -7.83 -14.22
CA GLU A 140 -16.26 -7.54 -15.21
C GLU A 140 -16.71 -6.07 -15.20
N SER A 141 -16.68 -5.42 -14.04
CA SER A 141 -17.24 -4.08 -13.83
C SER A 141 -16.21 -2.98 -13.61
N VAL A 142 -14.92 -3.28 -13.75
CA VAL A 142 -13.86 -2.26 -13.61
C VAL A 142 -13.87 -1.34 -14.84
N GLY A 143 -13.93 -0.03 -14.61
CA GLY A 143 -13.88 0.97 -15.67
C GLY A 143 -12.45 1.31 -16.08
N PHE A 144 -12.24 1.64 -17.35
CA PHE A 144 -10.95 2.13 -17.87
C PHE A 144 -11.10 3.44 -18.64
N VAL A 145 -10.11 4.32 -18.51
CA VAL A 145 -10.06 5.63 -19.17
C VAL A 145 -8.83 5.72 -20.09
N GLU A 146 -9.07 6.07 -21.34
CA GLU A 146 -8.02 6.24 -22.37
C GLU A 146 -7.60 7.72 -22.51
N ARG A 147 -6.36 8.05 -22.12
CA ARG A 147 -5.77 9.40 -22.29
C ARG A 147 -4.31 9.33 -22.75
N GLY A 148 -4.10 8.67 -23.89
CA GLY A 148 -2.77 8.36 -24.43
C GLY A 148 -2.08 7.19 -23.72
N LYS A 149 -2.57 6.82 -22.54
CA LYS A 149 -2.37 5.56 -21.83
C LYS A 149 -3.70 5.16 -21.20
N THR A 150 -3.82 3.89 -20.87
CA THR A 150 -4.95 3.35 -20.13
C THR A 150 -4.76 3.58 -18.63
N PHE A 151 -5.85 4.00 -17.97
CA PHE A 151 -5.95 4.22 -16.53
C PHE A 151 -7.20 3.51 -16.00
N VAL A 152 -7.29 3.30 -14.70
CA VAL A 152 -8.49 2.77 -14.06
C VAL A 152 -9.43 3.93 -13.73
N ASP A 153 -10.69 3.81 -14.13
CA ASP A 153 -11.73 4.77 -13.78
C ASP A 153 -12.00 4.70 -12.27
N THR A 154 -11.92 5.85 -11.60
CA THR A 154 -12.08 5.92 -10.15
C THR A 154 -12.82 7.17 -9.71
N ASP A 155 -13.48 7.10 -8.56
CA ASP A 155 -13.87 8.31 -7.83
C ASP A 155 -12.65 9.06 -7.30
N GLU A 156 -12.85 10.26 -6.73
CA GLU A 156 -11.72 11.06 -6.22
C GLU A 156 -10.93 10.37 -5.10
N ARG A 157 -11.53 9.40 -4.42
CA ARG A 157 -10.98 8.63 -3.30
C ARG A 157 -10.45 7.24 -3.71
N GLY A 158 -10.43 6.95 -5.01
CA GLY A 158 -9.83 5.75 -5.60
C GLY A 158 -10.70 4.50 -5.67
N ARG A 159 -12.02 4.59 -5.49
CA ARG A 159 -12.94 3.44 -5.69
C ARG A 159 -13.14 3.16 -7.17
N THR A 160 -13.06 1.89 -7.60
CA THR A 160 -13.12 1.49 -9.02
C THR A 160 -14.53 1.13 -9.54
N GLY A 161 -15.55 1.26 -8.70
CA GLY A 161 -16.91 0.79 -8.98
C GLY A 161 -17.14 -0.69 -8.70
N VAL A 162 -16.07 -1.44 -8.41
CA VAL A 162 -16.12 -2.82 -7.91
C VAL A 162 -15.85 -2.81 -6.42
N GLU A 163 -16.76 -3.40 -5.63
CA GLU A 163 -16.60 -3.48 -4.17
C GLU A 163 -15.31 -4.21 -3.80
N GLY A 164 -14.53 -3.62 -2.90
CA GLY A 164 -13.25 -4.15 -2.46
C GLY A 164 -12.07 -3.95 -3.42
N LEU A 165 -12.28 -3.38 -4.61
CA LEU A 165 -11.20 -3.03 -5.55
C LEU A 165 -11.02 -1.50 -5.62
N TYR A 166 -9.80 -1.08 -5.29
CA TYR A 166 -9.37 0.32 -5.30
C TYR A 166 -8.21 0.51 -6.28
N ALA A 167 -8.01 1.73 -6.77
CA ALA A 167 -6.81 2.10 -7.51
C ALA A 167 -6.17 3.37 -6.94
N ALA A 168 -4.83 3.37 -6.88
CA ALA A 168 -4.05 4.41 -6.22
C ALA A 168 -2.97 5.02 -7.14
N GLY A 169 -2.51 6.21 -6.76
CA GLY A 169 -1.44 6.91 -7.48
C GLY A 169 -1.74 7.14 -8.96
N ARG A 170 -0.76 6.81 -9.82
CA ARG A 170 -0.80 7.14 -11.25
C ARG A 170 -1.86 6.35 -12.02
N LEU A 171 -2.15 5.11 -11.60
CA LEU A 171 -3.15 4.26 -12.22
C LEU A 171 -4.56 4.87 -12.15
N ALA A 172 -4.84 5.59 -11.05
CA ALA A 172 -6.05 6.36 -10.81
C ALA A 172 -5.93 7.83 -11.30
N GLU A 173 -5.24 8.02 -12.44
CA GLU A 173 -5.04 9.31 -13.12
C GLU A 173 -4.35 10.44 -12.33
N LYS A 174 -3.90 10.22 -11.08
CA LYS A 174 -3.31 11.31 -10.29
C LYS A 174 -2.04 11.87 -10.95
N PRO A 175 -1.73 13.16 -10.72
CA PRO A 175 -0.52 13.80 -11.22
C PRO A 175 0.74 12.99 -10.90
N HIS A 176 1.70 13.03 -11.84
CA HIS A 176 2.95 12.29 -11.74
C HIS A 176 3.93 13.01 -10.79
N GLN A 177 3.65 12.95 -9.50
CA GLN A 177 4.42 13.59 -8.42
C GLN A 177 4.50 12.64 -7.22
N THR A 178 5.68 12.50 -6.60
CA THR A 178 5.92 11.59 -5.46
C THR A 178 4.95 11.84 -4.31
N VAL A 179 4.82 13.10 -3.88
CA VAL A 179 3.96 13.46 -2.73
C VAL A 179 2.48 13.26 -3.03
N VAL A 180 2.06 13.49 -4.28
CA VAL A 180 0.68 13.25 -4.71
C VAL A 180 0.38 11.75 -4.72
N ALA A 181 1.31 10.93 -5.19
CA ALA A 181 1.16 9.47 -5.16
C ALA A 181 1.11 8.93 -3.71
N ALA A 182 1.97 9.45 -2.82
CA ALA A 182 1.94 9.09 -1.41
C ALA A 182 0.60 9.49 -0.76
N GLY A 183 0.19 10.76 -0.93
CA GLY A 183 -1.07 11.26 -0.40
C GLY A 183 -2.29 10.48 -0.90
N HIS A 184 -2.34 10.17 -2.21
CA HIS A 184 -3.43 9.36 -2.74
C HIS A 184 -3.39 7.91 -2.25
N GLY A 185 -2.20 7.31 -2.09
CA GLY A 185 -2.07 5.97 -1.49
C GLY A 185 -2.63 5.92 -0.06
N ALA A 186 -2.31 6.93 0.75
CA ALA A 186 -2.90 7.08 2.10
C ALA A 186 -4.42 7.29 2.05
N GLU A 187 -4.91 8.18 1.19
CA GLU A 187 -6.34 8.44 1.02
C GLU A 187 -7.11 7.18 0.61
N VAL A 188 -6.57 6.37 -0.31
CA VAL A 188 -7.16 5.10 -0.72
C VAL A 188 -7.21 4.10 0.43
N ALA A 189 -6.12 3.95 1.20
CA ALA A 189 -6.12 3.05 2.34
C ALA A 189 -7.12 3.47 3.43
N VAL A 190 -7.23 4.77 3.72
CA VAL A 190 -8.26 5.31 4.64
C VAL A 190 -9.65 5.03 4.11
N THR A 191 -9.86 5.18 2.79
CA THR A 191 -11.14 4.90 2.14
C THR A 191 -11.52 3.43 2.24
N LEU A 192 -10.57 2.52 2.04
CA LEU A 192 -10.75 1.08 2.24
C LEU A 192 -11.13 0.76 3.69
N LEU A 193 -10.44 1.36 4.67
CA LEU A 193 -10.73 1.15 6.10
C LEU A 193 -12.12 1.67 6.50
N GLU A 194 -12.58 2.77 5.91
CA GLU A 194 -13.95 3.25 6.10
C GLU A 194 -14.98 2.28 5.52
N ASP A 195 -14.70 1.73 4.34
CA ASP A 195 -15.58 0.75 3.69
C ASP A 195 -15.60 -0.61 4.42
N ASP A 196 -14.57 -0.93 5.22
CA ASP A 196 -14.54 -2.10 6.15
C ASP A 196 -15.11 -1.80 7.55
N ASP A 197 -15.75 -0.64 7.77
CA ASP A 197 -16.25 -0.23 9.10
C ASP A 197 -15.15 -0.14 10.19
N ARG A 198 -13.89 0.13 9.80
CA ARG A 198 -12.76 0.47 10.69
C ARG A 198 -12.32 1.95 10.54
N PRO A 199 -13.19 2.96 10.71
CA PRO A 199 -12.90 4.36 10.40
C PRO A 199 -12.03 5.09 11.44
N PHE A 200 -11.30 4.37 12.30
CA PHE A 200 -10.52 4.97 13.38
C PHE A 200 -9.06 5.11 12.97
N TYR A 201 -8.71 6.24 12.36
CA TYR A 201 -7.36 6.52 11.87
C TYR A 201 -6.71 7.65 12.68
N HIS A 202 -5.66 7.30 13.41
CA HIS A 202 -4.84 8.26 14.18
C HIS A 202 -3.36 8.00 13.88
N ASP A 203 -2.68 9.04 13.41
CA ASP A 203 -1.24 9.03 13.08
C ASP A 203 -0.37 9.45 14.27
N TRP A 204 -0.94 10.07 15.30
CA TRP A 204 -0.23 10.54 16.48
C TRP A 204 -0.29 9.54 17.65
N VAL A 205 0.91 9.25 18.17
CA VAL A 205 1.09 8.66 19.50
C VAL A 205 1.13 9.80 20.51
N ALA A 206 0.24 9.75 21.50
CA ALA A 206 0.10 10.80 22.51
C ALA A 206 1.01 10.54 23.71
N PRO A 207 1.44 11.59 24.45
CA PRO A 207 2.07 11.38 25.74
C PRO A 207 1.04 10.87 26.76
N GLU A 208 1.50 10.05 27.71
CA GLU A 208 0.69 9.52 28.81
C GLU A 208 -0.13 10.61 29.49
N GLY A 209 -1.42 10.35 29.68
CA GLY A 209 -2.33 11.30 30.31
C GLY A 209 -2.92 12.35 29.37
N TYR A 210 -2.57 12.36 28.08
CA TYR A 210 -3.11 13.33 27.13
C TYR A 210 -4.64 13.26 27.06
N PHE A 211 -5.24 12.10 26.84
CA PHE A 211 -6.67 11.82 26.94
C PHE A 211 -7.05 11.38 28.35
N THR A 212 -6.37 10.35 28.86
CA THR A 212 -6.76 9.66 30.10
C THR A 212 -6.66 10.56 31.33
N GLY A 213 -5.67 11.45 31.39
CA GLY A 213 -5.50 12.44 32.45
C GLY A 213 -6.59 13.52 32.49
N ARG A 214 -7.39 13.65 31.42
CA ARG A 214 -8.59 14.50 31.35
C ARG A 214 -9.88 13.73 31.62
N GLY A 215 -9.80 12.46 32.04
CA GLY A 215 -10.95 11.59 32.26
C GLY A 215 -11.68 11.22 30.97
N ARG A 216 -10.97 11.19 29.84
CA ARG A 216 -11.51 10.76 28.54
C ARG A 216 -10.97 9.38 28.21
N ASP A 217 -11.80 8.56 27.58
CA ASP A 217 -11.35 7.29 27.01
C ASP A 217 -10.35 7.55 25.88
N LEU A 218 -9.39 6.63 25.73
CA LEU A 218 -8.45 6.64 24.62
C LEU A 218 -9.22 6.38 23.32
N PRO A 219 -9.15 7.27 22.31
CA PRO A 219 -9.79 7.01 21.02
C PRO A 219 -9.29 5.68 20.41
N PRO A 220 -10.14 4.91 19.72
CA PRO A 220 -9.67 3.70 19.05
C PRO A 220 -8.54 4.04 18.06
N GLY A 221 -7.48 3.21 18.02
CA GLY A 221 -6.30 3.47 17.19
C GLY A 221 -5.33 4.53 17.73
N CYS A 222 -5.65 5.24 18.82
CA CYS A 222 -4.67 6.05 19.54
C CYS A 222 -3.88 5.21 20.53
N GLU A 223 -2.64 5.63 20.77
CA GLU A 223 -1.77 5.10 21.82
C GLU A 223 -1.32 6.27 22.72
N GLU A 224 -1.21 6.01 24.03
CA GLU A 224 -0.54 6.90 24.98
C GLU A 224 0.74 6.21 25.47
N ILE A 225 1.88 6.90 25.39
CA ILE A 225 3.18 6.38 25.83
C ILE A 225 3.81 7.25 26.91
N ASP A 226 4.54 6.63 27.82
CA ASP A 226 5.30 7.34 28.85
C ASP A 226 6.55 8.02 28.27
N GLU A 227 7.24 8.78 29.14
CA GLU A 227 8.45 9.51 28.75
C GLU A 227 9.63 8.59 28.38
N ASP A 228 9.71 7.40 28.96
CA ASP A 228 10.82 6.48 28.71
C ASP A 228 10.66 5.81 27.32
N GLU A 229 9.46 5.35 27.01
CA GLU A 229 9.07 4.83 25.68
C GLU A 229 9.21 5.91 24.60
N ARG A 230 8.77 7.15 24.87
CA ARG A 230 8.95 8.28 23.94
C ARG A 230 10.42 8.47 23.58
N ARG A 231 11.30 8.45 24.59
CA ARG A 231 12.76 8.59 24.39
C ARG A 231 13.36 7.40 23.68
N GLU A 232 12.83 6.20 23.89
CA GLU A 232 13.27 5.00 23.18
C GLU A 232 12.96 5.08 21.70
N ARG A 233 11.71 5.38 21.34
CA ARG A 233 11.30 5.60 19.94
C ARG A 233 12.09 6.74 19.29
N GLU A 234 12.37 7.82 20.02
CA GLU A 234 13.20 8.92 19.53
C GLU A 234 14.63 8.45 19.22
N ARG A 235 15.28 7.71 20.12
CA ARG A 235 16.63 7.16 19.89
C ARG A 235 16.65 6.24 18.67
N GLU A 236 15.68 5.33 18.55
CA GLU A 236 15.58 4.42 17.43
C GLU A 236 15.41 5.19 16.11
N SER A 237 14.51 6.17 16.05
CA SER A 237 14.28 6.97 14.85
C SER A 237 15.54 7.70 14.39
N MET A 238 16.33 8.24 15.34
CA MET A 238 17.59 8.91 15.04
C MET A 238 18.66 7.93 14.55
N GLU A 239 18.72 6.73 15.12
CA GLU A 239 19.67 5.69 14.73
C GLU A 239 19.39 5.19 13.31
N VAL A 240 18.15 4.79 13.03
CA VAL A 240 17.71 4.31 11.71
C VAL A 240 17.98 5.37 10.63
N MET A 241 17.63 6.63 10.90
CA MET A 241 17.89 7.71 9.94
C MET A 241 19.40 7.94 9.74
N ARG A 242 20.22 7.87 10.79
CA ARG A 242 21.68 7.99 10.61
C ARG A 242 22.24 6.87 9.75
N GLU A 243 21.73 5.65 9.90
CA GLU A 243 22.15 4.50 9.09
C GLU A 243 21.84 4.71 7.60
N TYR A 244 20.60 5.08 7.27
CA TYR A 244 20.20 5.32 5.86
C TYR A 244 20.98 6.43 5.18
N PHE A 245 21.44 7.43 5.94
CA PHE A 245 22.18 8.58 5.43
C PHE A 245 23.70 8.50 5.68
N ALA A 246 24.20 7.38 6.21
CA ALA A 246 25.62 7.22 6.53
C ALA A 246 26.51 7.21 5.28
N GLU A 247 26.04 6.56 4.21
CA GLU A 247 26.79 6.37 2.97
C GLU A 247 25.89 6.65 1.75
N PRO A 248 26.47 7.02 0.59
CA PRO A 248 25.70 7.14 -0.64
C PRO A 248 25.04 5.82 -1.03
N HIS A 249 23.81 5.91 -1.55
CA HIS A 249 23.09 4.74 -2.07
C HIS A 249 23.91 4.02 -3.16
N PRO A 250 24.08 2.68 -3.08
CA PRO A 250 25.00 1.94 -3.95
C PRO A 250 24.53 1.83 -5.40
N GLU A 251 23.21 1.73 -5.63
CA GLU A 251 22.64 1.66 -6.98
C GLU A 251 22.70 3.01 -7.69
N LYS A 252 22.88 3.00 -9.02
CA LYS A 252 22.83 4.19 -9.89
C LYS A 252 21.45 4.32 -10.55
N PRO A 253 21.03 5.54 -10.94
CA PRO A 253 19.82 5.71 -11.74
C PRO A 253 19.94 4.96 -13.08
N GLU A 254 18.86 4.28 -13.46
CA GLU A 254 18.75 3.63 -14.78
C GLU A 254 18.29 4.62 -15.84
N GLN A 255 18.87 4.52 -17.04
CA GLN A 255 18.40 5.31 -18.19
C GLN A 255 17.04 4.83 -18.70
N HIS A 256 16.37 5.70 -19.48
CA HIS A 256 15.12 5.31 -20.10
C HIS A 256 15.36 4.18 -21.12
N PRO A 257 14.53 3.11 -21.19
CA PRO A 257 14.74 1.98 -22.10
C PRO A 257 14.80 2.34 -23.60
N SER A 258 14.33 3.52 -23.97
CA SER A 258 14.39 4.02 -25.35
C SER A 258 15.71 4.72 -25.70
N VAL A 259 16.61 4.91 -24.74
CA VAL A 259 17.96 5.42 -24.99
C VAL A 259 18.79 4.21 -25.40
N THR A 260 19.08 4.07 -26.68
CA THR A 260 20.01 3.07 -27.20
C THR A 260 21.39 3.31 -26.62
N GLU A 261 22.02 2.26 -26.09
CA GLU A 261 23.46 2.28 -25.80
C GLU A 261 24.20 2.34 -27.15
N ASP A 262 24.71 3.52 -27.50
CA ASP A 262 25.64 3.72 -28.63
C ASP A 262 27.02 3.09 -28.37
#